data_AF-A0A8K0DAZ8-F1
#
_entry.id   AF-A0A8K0DAZ8-F1
#
_cell.length_a   1.000
_cell.length_b   1.000
_cell.length_c   1.000
_cell.angle_alpha   90.00
_cell.angle_beta   90.00
_cell.angle_gamma   90.00
#
_symmetry.space_group_name_H-M   'P 1'
#
loop_
_entity.id
_entity.type
_entity.pdbx_description
1 polymer ?
#
loop_
_entity_poly.entity_id
_entity_poly.type
_entity_poly.pdbx_seq_one_letter_code
_entity_poly.pdbx_strand_id
1 'polypeptide(L)'
;MYSLLVNVESILNSRPFNPLSNDPNDMTPLTSVHSLVGKIFMDIPNPNVTHLPEGRVSIYQRLQQIPQHFWKRWSFDYIIELQQQVKWKASQEKLQLGMLVLVRDDNVPLLKWRLGRVMKLHTSKDGVNRVATIKIADSVLKRCFSKLCPFPMSE
;
A
#
# COMPACT_ATOMS: atom_id res chain seq x y z
N MET A 1 13.68 4.05 23.57
CA MET A 1 12.73 2.93 23.43
C MET A 1 11.32 3.42 23.09
N TYR A 2 10.82 4.50 23.71
CA TYR A 2 9.54 5.15 23.38
C TYR A 2 9.37 5.49 21.88
N SER A 3 10.41 6.04 21.24
CA SER A 3 10.37 6.40 19.81
C SER A 3 10.13 5.22 18.86
N LEU A 4 10.55 4.01 19.23
CA LEU A 4 10.35 2.82 18.39
C LEU A 4 8.87 2.39 18.39
N LEU A 5 8.24 2.40 19.56
CA LEU A 5 6.82 2.05 19.71
C LEU A 5 5.93 3.02 18.95
N VAL A 6 6.20 4.32 19.05
CA VAL A 6 5.48 5.36 18.29
C VAL A 6 5.62 5.16 16.78
N ASN A 7 6.81 4.76 16.29
CA ASN A 7 7.00 4.45 14.87
C ASN A 7 6.18 3.23 14.44
N VAL A 8 6.17 2.16 15.25
CA VAL A 8 5.36 0.96 14.97
C VAL A 8 3.87 1.28 14.98
N GLU A 9 3.40 2.03 15.96
CA GLU A 9 2.01 2.50 16.04
C GLU A 9 1.62 3.32 14.80
N SER A 10 2.49 4.25 14.39
CA SER A 10 2.29 5.05 13.18
C SER A 10 2.18 4.18 11.93
N ILE A 11 3.02 3.15 11.82
CA ILE A 11 2.96 2.16 10.73
C ILE A 11 1.60 1.46 10.73
N LEU A 12 1.19 0.90 11.86
CA LEU A 12 -0.08 0.18 11.97
C LEU A 12 -1.27 1.07 11.62
N ASN A 13 -1.28 2.31 12.08
CA ASN A 13 -2.40 3.22 11.86
C ASN A 13 -2.41 3.88 10.47
N SER A 14 -1.30 3.82 9.72
CA SER A 14 -1.21 4.28 8.33
C SER A 14 -1.95 3.38 7.33
N ARG A 15 -2.49 2.24 7.79
CA ARG A 15 -3.10 1.20 6.96
C ARG A 15 -4.30 1.73 6.15
N PRO A 16 -4.30 1.59 4.82
CA PRO A 16 -5.39 2.03 3.96
C PRO A 16 -6.52 1.01 3.93
N PHE A 17 -7.76 1.45 4.13
CA PHE A 17 -8.94 0.58 4.13
C PHE A 17 -9.89 0.85 2.96
N ASN A 18 -10.17 2.11 2.64
CA ASN A 18 -11.08 2.53 1.56
C ASN A 18 -10.52 3.78 0.84
N PRO A 19 -11.06 4.17 -0.33
CA PRO A 19 -10.84 5.52 -0.87
C PRO A 19 -11.42 6.58 0.09
N LEU A 20 -10.74 7.72 0.24
CA LEU A 20 -11.26 8.83 1.06
C LEU A 20 -12.40 9.58 0.35
N SER A 21 -12.33 9.67 -0.98
CA SER A 21 -13.25 10.42 -1.84
C SER A 21 -13.57 9.64 -3.11
N ASN A 22 -14.73 9.96 -3.71
CA ASN A 22 -15.14 9.45 -5.01
C ASN A 22 -14.53 10.22 -6.19
N ASP A 23 -13.84 11.35 -5.96
CA ASP A 23 -13.22 12.15 -7.03
C ASP A 23 -12.18 11.34 -7.81
N PRO A 24 -12.31 11.15 -9.14
CA PRO A 24 -11.37 10.41 -9.98
C PRO A 24 -9.91 10.87 -9.92
N ASN A 25 -9.65 12.11 -9.50
CA ASN A 25 -8.31 12.65 -9.36
C ASN A 25 -7.72 12.44 -7.97
N ASP A 26 -8.56 12.17 -6.97
CA ASP A 26 -8.11 11.88 -5.61
C ASP A 26 -7.66 10.42 -5.50
N MET A 27 -6.44 10.23 -5.00
CA MET A 27 -5.82 8.93 -4.75
C MET A 27 -5.52 8.72 -3.27
N THR A 28 -6.07 9.57 -2.39
CA THR A 28 -5.89 9.43 -0.95
C THR A 28 -6.75 8.28 -0.43
N PRO A 29 -6.16 7.35 0.34
CA PRO A 29 -6.92 6.32 1.02
C PRO A 29 -7.41 6.85 2.37
N LEU A 30 -8.59 6.43 2.78
CA LEU A 30 -9.00 6.43 4.18
C LEU A 30 -8.14 5.44 4.97
N THR A 31 -7.52 5.92 6.05
CA THR A 31 -6.70 5.13 6.97
C THR A 31 -7.22 5.31 8.40
N SER A 32 -6.90 4.40 9.31
CA SER A 32 -7.31 4.52 10.73
C SER A 32 -6.88 5.86 11.35
N VAL A 33 -5.72 6.37 10.94
CA VAL A 33 -5.22 7.67 11.40
C VAL A 33 -6.06 8.87 10.97
N HIS A 34 -6.74 8.81 9.83
CA HIS A 34 -7.70 9.87 9.46
C HIS A 34 -8.82 9.95 10.49
N SER A 35 -9.34 8.82 10.96
CA SER A 35 -10.40 8.80 11.97
C SER A 35 -9.93 9.26 13.35
N LEU A 36 -8.67 9.02 13.70
CA LEU A 36 -8.11 9.36 15.02
C LEU A 36 -7.59 10.80 15.10
N VAL A 37 -6.94 11.30 14.04
CA VAL A 37 -6.15 12.56 14.06
C VAL A 37 -6.62 13.55 12.98
N GLY A 38 -7.39 13.10 11.98
CA GLY A 38 -7.87 13.94 10.88
C GLY A 38 -6.85 14.23 9.78
N LYS A 39 -5.63 13.68 9.84
CA LYS A 39 -4.57 13.87 8.84
C LYS A 39 -3.66 12.64 8.74
N ILE A 40 -2.99 12.46 7.60
CA ILE A 40 -2.03 11.37 7.37
C ILE A 40 -0.72 11.62 8.12
N PHE A 41 -0.13 10.57 8.69
CA PHE A 41 1.27 10.62 9.12
C PHE A 41 2.19 10.53 7.91
N MET A 42 2.91 11.61 7.63
CA MET A 42 4.00 11.61 6.67
C MET A 42 5.32 11.47 7.42
N ASP A 43 6.11 10.45 7.10
CA ASP A 43 7.48 10.36 7.61
C ASP A 43 8.42 11.22 6.75
N ILE A 44 9.42 11.80 7.41
CA ILE A 44 10.55 12.42 6.72
C ILE A 44 11.33 11.30 6.02
N PRO A 45 11.68 11.42 4.73
CA PRO A 45 12.42 10.38 4.03
C PRO A 45 13.75 10.07 4.73
N ASN A 46 13.77 8.98 5.49
CA ASN A 46 15.00 8.46 6.08
C ASN A 46 15.73 7.58 5.06
N PRO A 47 17.07 7.60 5.04
CA PRO A 47 17.83 6.70 4.18
C PRO A 47 17.49 5.25 4.52
N ASN A 48 17.36 4.41 3.49
CA ASN A 48 17.12 2.99 3.68
C ASN A 48 18.40 2.35 4.25
N VAL A 49 18.34 1.92 5.51
CA VAL A 49 19.47 1.35 6.25
C VAL A 49 19.35 -0.17 6.43
N THR A 50 18.32 -0.80 5.84
CA THR A 50 18.08 -2.26 5.97
C THR A 50 19.20 -3.15 5.43
N HIS A 51 20.11 -2.59 4.62
CA HIS A 51 21.23 -3.31 4.02
C HIS A 51 22.50 -3.29 4.89
N LEU A 52 22.55 -2.48 5.95
CA LEU A 52 23.75 -2.35 6.77
C LEU A 52 23.91 -3.54 7.73
N PRO A 53 25.12 -4.10 7.89
CA PRO A 53 25.35 -5.25 8.77
C PRO A 53 25.18 -4.90 10.25
N GLU A 54 24.49 -5.77 11.00
CA GLU A 54 24.07 -5.53 12.39
C GLU A 54 25.23 -5.32 13.38
N GLY A 55 26.43 -5.85 13.07
CA GLY A 55 27.62 -5.78 13.91
C GLY A 55 28.38 -4.45 13.90
N ARG A 56 28.04 -3.50 13.00
CA ARG A 56 28.73 -2.20 12.86
C ARG A 56 27.78 -1.02 12.68
N VAL A 57 26.59 -1.09 13.28
CA VAL A 57 25.61 0.01 13.23
C VAL A 57 25.55 0.75 14.56
N SER A 58 25.55 2.08 14.48
CA SER A 58 25.26 2.96 15.61
C SER A 58 23.87 2.67 16.17
N ILE A 59 23.64 3.02 17.44
CA ILE A 59 22.31 2.93 18.09
C ILE A 59 21.25 3.66 17.25
N TYR A 60 21.61 4.80 16.65
CA TYR A 60 20.74 5.57 15.76
C TYR A 60 20.33 4.77 14.51
N GLN A 61 21.29 4.16 13.81
CA GLN A 61 21.00 3.32 12.64
C GLN A 61 20.14 2.11 13.01
N ARG A 62 20.40 1.50 14.17
CA ARG A 62 19.56 0.40 14.66
C ARG A 62 18.11 0.84 14.93
N LEU A 63 17.92 2.02 15.52
CA LEU A 63 16.58 2.58 15.76
C LEU A 63 15.84 2.94 14.46
N GLN A 64 16.55 3.17 13.35
CA GLN A 64 15.96 3.36 12.02
C GLN A 64 15.71 2.04 11.28
N GLN A 65 16.59 1.05 11.44
CA GLN A 65 16.46 -0.26 10.80
C GLN A 65 15.21 -1.00 11.24
N ILE A 66 14.93 -1.04 12.56
CA ILE A 66 13.84 -1.86 13.10
C ILE A 66 12.48 -1.46 12.50
N PRO A 67 12.06 -0.17 12.46
CA PRO A 67 10.82 0.22 11.79
C PRO A 67 10.80 -0.10 10.29
N GLN A 68 11.93 0.02 9.58
CA GLN A 68 11.99 -0.28 8.14
C GLN A 68 11.80 -1.78 7.88
N HIS A 69 12.41 -2.64 8.69
CA HIS A 69 12.18 -4.09 8.63
C HIS A 69 10.74 -4.45 8.98
N PHE A 70 10.20 -3.84 10.04
CA PHE A 70 8.81 -4.03 10.44
C PHE A 70 7.85 -3.63 9.31
N TRP A 71 8.01 -2.43 8.74
CA TRP A 71 7.23 -1.94 7.61
C TRP A 71 7.27 -2.89 6.43
N LYS A 72 8.46 -3.33 6.01
CA LYS A 72 8.61 -4.23 4.85
C LYS A 72 7.83 -5.53 5.04
N ARG A 73 7.91 -6.13 6.22
CA ARG A 73 7.19 -7.38 6.53
C ARG A 73 5.69 -7.15 6.70
N TRP A 74 5.32 -6.18 7.54
CA TRP A 74 3.93 -5.93 7.88
C TRP A 74 3.11 -5.44 6.68
N SER A 75 3.63 -4.52 5.86
CA SER A 75 2.94 -4.06 4.64
C SER A 75 2.75 -5.19 3.64
N PHE A 76 3.74 -6.08 3.50
CA PHE A 76 3.65 -7.26 2.66
C PHE A 76 2.56 -8.23 3.14
N ASP A 77 2.57 -8.57 4.43
CA ASP A 77 1.60 -9.48 5.04
C ASP A 77 0.18 -8.90 4.92
N TYR A 78 0.02 -7.60 5.18
CA TYR A 78 -1.26 -6.91 5.04
C TYR A 78 -1.81 -6.94 3.61
N ILE A 79 -0.97 -6.71 2.61
CA ILE A 79 -1.35 -6.79 1.20
C ILE A 79 -1.84 -8.19 0.84
N ILE A 80 -1.15 -9.22 1.32
CA ILE A 80 -1.54 -10.61 1.08
C ILE A 80 -2.89 -10.90 1.73
N GLU A 81 -3.10 -10.46 2.96
CA GLU A 81 -4.36 -10.62 3.67
C GLU A 81 -5.52 -9.96 2.91
N LEU A 82 -5.33 -8.71 2.45
CA LEU A 82 -6.32 -8.03 1.61
C LEU A 82 -6.64 -8.82 0.33
N GLN A 83 -5.63 -9.33 -0.37
CA GLN A 83 -5.85 -10.14 -1.57
C GLN A 83 -6.62 -11.43 -1.27
N GLN A 84 -6.36 -12.07 -0.12
CA GLN A 84 -7.11 -13.23 0.31
C GLN A 84 -8.56 -12.85 0.60
N GLN A 85 -8.82 -11.82 1.40
CA GLN A 85 -10.18 -11.38 1.70
C GLN A 85 -10.98 -11.04 0.44
N VAL A 86 -10.36 -10.34 -0.52
CA VAL A 86 -10.98 -10.07 -1.83
C VAL A 86 -11.30 -11.37 -2.57
N LYS A 87 -10.38 -12.34 -2.65
CA LYS A 87 -10.64 -13.64 -3.30
C LYS A 87 -11.78 -14.43 -2.66
N TRP A 88 -11.90 -14.40 -1.33
CA TRP A 88 -12.96 -15.10 -0.60
C TRP A 88 -14.33 -14.44 -0.81
N LYS A 89 -14.37 -13.11 -0.96
CA LYS A 89 -15.57 -12.36 -1.35
C LYS A 89 -15.86 -12.42 -2.86
N ALA A 90 -14.85 -12.72 -3.69
CA ALA A 90 -14.90 -12.65 -5.15
C ALA A 90 -15.55 -13.88 -5.82
N SER A 91 -16.78 -14.20 -5.39
CA SER A 91 -17.75 -14.71 -6.35
C SER A 91 -18.36 -13.56 -7.20
N GLN A 92 -18.19 -12.28 -6.82
CA GLN A 92 -18.86 -11.15 -7.50
C GLN A 92 -18.03 -9.89 -7.85
N GLU A 93 -16.92 -9.54 -7.19
CA GLU A 93 -16.21 -8.27 -7.48
C GLU A 93 -15.01 -8.44 -8.41
N LYS A 94 -15.23 -8.21 -9.71
CA LYS A 94 -14.15 -8.10 -10.72
C LYS A 94 -13.53 -6.70 -10.65
N LEU A 95 -12.20 -6.59 -10.85
CA LEU A 95 -11.53 -5.30 -11.05
C LEU A 95 -12.19 -4.52 -12.20
N GLN A 96 -12.59 -3.28 -11.92
CA GLN A 96 -13.26 -2.37 -12.86
C GLN A 96 -12.39 -1.15 -13.18
N LEU A 97 -12.72 -0.47 -14.27
CA LEU A 97 -12.15 0.82 -14.62
C LEU A 97 -12.50 1.86 -13.55
N GLY A 98 -11.55 2.73 -13.21
CA GLY A 98 -11.73 3.80 -12.24
C GLY A 98 -11.49 3.40 -10.78
N MET A 99 -11.49 2.09 -10.47
CA MET A 99 -11.25 1.60 -9.10
C MET A 99 -9.87 2.03 -8.59
N LEU A 100 -9.84 2.51 -7.34
CA LEU A 100 -8.59 2.70 -6.60
C LEU A 100 -8.07 1.33 -6.15
N VAL A 101 -6.81 1.07 -6.44
CA VAL A 101 -6.13 -0.19 -6.10
C VAL A 101 -4.84 0.10 -5.36
N LEU A 102 -4.54 -0.72 -4.37
CA LEU A 102 -3.22 -0.80 -3.78
C LEU A 102 -2.31 -1.63 -4.70
N VAL A 103 -1.15 -1.08 -5.04
CA VAL A 103 -0.16 -1.74 -5.89
C VAL A 103 0.93 -2.33 -5.00
N ARG A 104 1.09 -3.65 -5.07
CA ARG A 104 2.21 -4.33 -4.41
C ARG A 104 3.52 -3.92 -5.07
N ASP A 105 4.33 -3.20 -4.32
CA ASP A 105 5.71 -2.89 -4.66
C ASP A 105 6.60 -3.10 -3.44
N ASP A 106 7.77 -3.70 -3.66
CA ASP A 106 8.72 -4.07 -2.62
C ASP A 106 9.64 -2.89 -2.24
N ASN A 107 9.64 -1.82 -3.05
CA ASN A 107 10.54 -0.66 -2.92
C ASN A 107 9.79 0.64 -2.54
N VAL A 108 8.79 0.54 -1.67
CA VAL A 108 8.05 1.73 -1.19
C VAL A 108 8.65 2.23 0.13
N PRO A 109 8.92 3.54 0.27
CA PRO A 109 9.39 4.12 1.52
C PRO A 109 8.44 3.84 2.70
N LEU A 110 8.97 3.98 3.91
CA LEU A 110 8.19 3.85 5.15
C LEU A 110 6.93 4.74 5.12
N LEU A 111 5.81 4.22 5.64
CA LEU A 111 4.49 4.90 5.72
C LEU A 111 3.89 5.31 4.37
N LYS A 112 4.51 4.98 3.24
CA LYS A 112 3.96 5.28 1.92
C LYS A 112 3.29 4.06 1.34
N TRP A 113 2.02 4.18 1.00
CA TRP A 113 1.30 3.14 0.27
C TRP A 113 1.26 3.51 -1.20
N ARG A 114 1.68 2.59 -2.07
CA ARG A 114 1.58 2.82 -3.51
C ARG A 114 0.15 2.55 -3.97
N LEU A 115 -0.54 3.61 -4.30
CA LEU A 115 -1.92 3.60 -4.77
C LEU A 115 -1.96 3.96 -6.24
N GLY A 116 -2.99 3.49 -6.92
CA GLY A 116 -3.29 3.95 -8.26
C GLY A 116 -4.69 3.60 -8.71
N ARG A 117 -5.13 4.22 -9.79
CA ARG A 117 -6.45 3.98 -10.38
C ARG A 117 -6.35 3.14 -11.64
N VAL A 118 -7.24 2.17 -11.76
CA VAL A 118 -7.33 1.32 -12.95
C VAL A 118 -7.78 2.18 -14.14
N MET A 119 -6.88 2.36 -15.11
CA MET A 119 -7.15 3.11 -16.34
C MET A 119 -7.62 2.23 -17.48
N LYS A 120 -7.06 1.03 -17.62
CA LYS A 120 -7.39 0.09 -18.70
C LYS A 120 -7.27 -1.35 -18.21
N LEU A 121 -8.17 -2.21 -18.67
CA LEU A 121 -8.12 -3.65 -18.46
C LEU A 121 -7.66 -4.32 -19.75
N HIS A 122 -6.71 -5.25 -19.66
CA HIS A 122 -6.20 -6.01 -20.80
C HIS A 122 -6.78 -7.42 -20.77
N THR A 123 -7.70 -7.69 -21.70
CA THR A 123 -8.33 -8.99 -21.88
C THR A 123 -7.39 -9.92 -22.66
N SER A 124 -7.20 -11.15 -22.15
CA SER A 124 -6.51 -12.20 -22.90
C SER A 124 -7.41 -12.76 -24.01
N LYS A 125 -6.85 -13.58 -24.90
CA LYS A 125 -7.60 -14.31 -25.94
C LYS A 125 -8.74 -15.17 -25.36
N ASP A 126 -8.59 -15.63 -24.11
CA ASP A 126 -9.58 -16.46 -23.40
C ASP A 126 -10.71 -15.64 -22.73
N GLY A 127 -10.78 -14.32 -22.96
CA GLY A 127 -11.79 -13.45 -22.32
C GLY A 127 -11.51 -13.09 -20.85
N VAL A 128 -10.42 -13.60 -20.26
CA VAL A 128 -10.04 -13.34 -18.86
C VAL A 128 -9.06 -12.16 -18.76
N ASN A 129 -9.41 -11.18 -17.94
CA ASN A 129 -8.55 -10.06 -17.60
C ASN A 129 -7.52 -10.49 -16.55
N ARG A 130 -6.23 -10.41 -16.91
CA ARG A 130 -5.13 -10.77 -15.99
C ARG A 130 -4.20 -9.59 -15.69
N VAL A 131 -4.29 -8.52 -16.47
CA VAL A 131 -3.39 -7.37 -16.42
C VAL A 131 -4.19 -6.07 -16.54
N ALA A 132 -3.82 -5.07 -15.74
CA ALA A 132 -4.38 -3.72 -15.79
C ALA A 132 -3.28 -2.68 -16.01
N THR A 133 -3.62 -1.59 -16.69
CA THR A 133 -2.86 -0.35 -16.69
C THR A 133 -3.41 0.56 -15.61
N ILE A 134 -2.52 1.11 -14.79
CA ILE A 134 -2.84 1.84 -13.56
C ILE A 134 -2.16 3.20 -13.61
N LYS A 135 -2.91 4.26 -13.31
CA LYS A 135 -2.38 5.60 -13.09
C LYS A 135 -2.00 5.76 -11.63
N ILE A 136 -0.76 6.18 -11.39
CA ILE A 136 -0.24 6.61 -10.10
C ILE A 136 0.02 8.12 -10.21
N ALA A 137 0.30 8.81 -9.09
CA ALA A 137 0.63 10.24 -9.06
C ALA A 137 1.64 10.65 -10.16
N ASP A 138 2.78 9.96 -10.23
CA ASP A 138 3.90 10.39 -11.09
C ASP A 138 4.06 9.57 -12.37
N SER A 139 3.31 8.46 -12.53
CA SER A 139 3.54 7.53 -13.64
C SER A 139 2.36 6.61 -13.95
N VAL A 140 2.42 5.96 -15.10
CA VAL A 140 1.47 4.92 -15.51
C VAL A 140 2.19 3.57 -15.51
N LEU A 141 1.66 2.58 -14.79
CA LEU A 141 2.24 1.25 -14.66
C LEU A 141 1.31 0.17 -15.20
N LYS A 142 1.88 -0.85 -15.85
CA LYS A 142 1.18 -2.08 -16.21
C LYS A 142 1.48 -3.16 -15.17
N ARG A 143 0.45 -3.76 -14.57
CA ARG A 143 0.59 -4.75 -13.48
C ARG A 143 -0.41 -5.88 -13.60
N CYS A 144 0.04 -7.09 -13.27
CA CYS A 144 -0.81 -8.27 -13.18
C CYS A 144 -1.76 -8.15 -11.98
N PHE A 145 -2.95 -8.74 -12.07
CA PHE A 145 -3.96 -8.71 -11.00
C PHE A 145 -3.43 -9.28 -9.68
N SER A 146 -2.50 -10.24 -9.73
CA SER A 146 -1.83 -10.79 -8.54
C SER A 146 -0.99 -9.77 -7.75
N LYS A 147 -0.70 -8.60 -8.33
CA LYS A 147 0.01 -7.50 -7.66
C LYS A 147 -0.92 -6.35 -7.28
N LEU A 148 -2.22 -6.50 -7.47
CA LEU A 148 -3.22 -5.47 -7.23
C LEU A 148 -4.19 -5.91 -6.14
N CYS A 149 -4.56 -4.96 -5.29
CA CYS A 149 -5.57 -5.16 -4.27
C CYS A 149 -6.61 -4.06 -4.45
N PRO A 150 -7.78 -4.36 -5.03
CA PRO A 150 -8.84 -3.38 -5.11
C PRO A 150 -9.38 -3.04 -3.72
N PHE A 151 -9.68 -1.76 -3.50
CA PHE A 151 -10.56 -1.38 -2.40
C PHE A 151 -12.01 -1.67 -2.79
N PRO A 152 -12.87 -2.01 -1.81
CA PRO A 152 -14.30 -2.13 -2.08
C PRO A 152 -14.82 -0.75 -2.53
N MET A 153 -15.56 -0.73 -3.63
CA MET A 153 -16.26 0.48 -4.06
C MET A 153 -17.36 0.76 -3.05
N SER A 154 -17.43 1.98 -2.55
CA SER A 154 -18.62 2.43 -1.84
C SER A 154 -19.71 2.61 -2.90
N GLU A 155 -20.84 1.92 -2.73
CA GLU A 155 -22.04 2.14 -3.57
C GLU A 155 -22.50 3.60 -3.54
#